data_AF-A0A6L3X2B1-F1
#
_entry.id   AF-A0A6L3X2B1-F1
#
_cell.length_a   1.000
_cell.length_b   1.000
_cell.length_c   1.000
_cell.angle_alpha   90.00
_cell.angle_beta   90.00
_cell.angle_gamma   90.00
#
_symmetry.space_group_name_H-M   'P 1'
#
loop_
_entity.id
_entity.type
_entity.pdbx_description
1 polymer ?
#
loop_
_entity_poly.entity_id
_entity_poly.type
_entity_poly.pdbx_seq_one_letter_code
_entity_poly.pdbx_strand_id
1 'polypeptide(L)'
;DLKRWRTVAISTGEMDLETFIATAGRKTKAGQLVRLLNIPLSKAVRFHDHQNGKQHADALKDAYQHHHGAAGREWIKWLADHQQQAIDTVRECEARWRSLIPADYGEQVHRVAARFAI
;
A
#
# COMPACT_ATOMS: atom_id res chain seq x y z
N ASP A 1 -8.98 -18.28 -23.50
CA ASP A 1 -7.89 -17.42 -22.98
C ASP A 1 -8.04 -17.08 -21.50
N LEU A 2 -6.94 -17.19 -20.75
CA LEU A 2 -6.86 -16.78 -19.35
C LEU A 2 -6.50 -15.30 -19.27
N LYS A 3 -7.36 -14.48 -18.65
CA LYS A 3 -7.01 -13.09 -18.34
C LYS A 3 -5.93 -13.06 -17.24
N ARG A 4 -4.85 -12.31 -17.48
CA ARG A 4 -3.73 -12.13 -16.52
C ARG A 4 -3.60 -10.65 -16.19
N TRP A 5 -3.45 -10.32 -14.91
CA TRP A 5 -3.22 -8.96 -14.44
C TRP A 5 -2.16 -8.93 -13.34
N ARG A 6 -1.51 -7.78 -13.19
CA ARG A 6 -0.64 -7.45 -12.07
C ARG A 6 -1.05 -6.07 -11.56
N THR A 7 -1.64 -6.04 -10.37
CA THR A 7 -2.16 -4.80 -9.77
C THR A 7 -1.89 -4.81 -8.27
N VAL A 8 -1.88 -3.62 -7.69
CA VAL A 8 -2.04 -3.44 -6.25
C VAL A 8 -3.54 -3.41 -5.96
N ALA A 9 -3.93 -3.96 -4.82
CA ALA A 9 -5.29 -3.89 -4.31
C ALA A 9 -5.26 -3.31 -2.90
N ILE A 10 -6.19 -2.41 -2.62
CA ILE A 10 -6.43 -1.90 -1.28
C ILE A 10 -7.81 -2.42 -0.87
N SER A 11 -7.86 -3.03 0.31
CA SER A 11 -9.11 -3.50 0.91
C SER A 11 -9.29 -2.83 2.26
N THR A 12 -10.49 -2.37 2.54
CA THR A 12 -10.91 -1.86 3.85
C THR A 12 -11.89 -2.86 4.45
N GLY A 13 -11.53 -3.49 5.56
CA GLY A 13 -12.38 -4.44 6.26
C GLY A 13 -12.11 -4.41 7.75
N GLU A 14 -13.11 -4.77 8.54
CA GLU A 14 -12.98 -4.88 10.01
C GLU A 14 -12.15 -6.10 10.42
N MET A 15 -12.05 -7.09 9.54
CA MET A 15 -11.39 -8.37 9.79
C MET A 15 -10.14 -8.50 8.92
N ASP A 16 -9.02 -8.88 9.55
CA ASP A 16 -7.76 -9.10 8.86
C ASP A 16 -7.78 -10.36 7.97
N LEU A 17 -6.81 -10.48 7.06
CA LEU A 17 -6.76 -11.60 6.12
C LEU A 17 -6.68 -12.96 6.83
N GLU A 18 -5.98 -13.03 7.96
CA GLU A 18 -5.78 -14.28 8.68
C GLU A 18 -7.10 -14.79 9.26
N THR A 19 -7.84 -13.88 9.92
CA THR A 19 -9.15 -14.16 10.48
C THR A 19 -10.15 -14.50 9.37
N PHE A 20 -10.11 -13.81 8.23
CA PHE A 20 -10.93 -14.16 7.07
C PHE A 20 -10.65 -15.57 6.52
N ILE A 21 -9.38 -15.99 6.46
CA ILE A 21 -9.03 -17.34 6.00
C ILE A 21 -9.47 -18.39 7.04
N ALA A 22 -9.35 -18.06 8.33
CA ALA A 22 -9.74 -18.93 9.43
C ALA A 22 -11.26 -19.17 9.46
N THR A 23 -12.11 -18.18 9.17
CA THR A 23 -13.57 -18.37 9.09
C THR A 23 -13.98 -19.34 7.98
N ALA A 24 -13.16 -19.47 6.94
CA ALA A 24 -13.32 -20.47 5.88
C ALA A 24 -12.75 -21.86 6.23
N GLY A 25 -12.32 -22.08 7.48
CA GLY A 25 -11.76 -23.35 7.96
C GLY A 25 -10.38 -23.68 7.40
N ARG A 26 -9.65 -22.67 6.88
CA ARG A 26 -8.32 -22.85 6.28
C ARG A 26 -7.23 -22.30 7.19
N LYS A 27 -6.03 -22.87 7.09
CA LYS A 27 -4.84 -22.34 7.76
C LYS A 27 -4.11 -21.37 6.84
N THR A 28 -3.79 -20.20 7.38
CA THR A 28 -3.02 -19.17 6.69
C THR A 28 -1.57 -19.60 6.51
N LYS A 29 -1.02 -19.39 5.31
CA LYS A 29 0.41 -19.58 5.05
C LYS A 29 1.12 -18.25 5.07
N ALA A 30 2.30 -18.19 5.68
CA ALA A 30 3.07 -16.96 5.79
C ALA A 30 3.38 -16.29 4.42
N GLY A 31 3.52 -17.08 3.35
CA GLY A 31 3.64 -16.58 1.97
C GLY A 31 2.41 -15.81 1.44
N GLN A 32 1.23 -15.99 2.03
CA GLN A 32 0.01 -15.24 1.70
C GLN A 32 0.01 -13.89 2.42
N LEU A 33 0.43 -13.87 3.69
CA LEU A 33 0.49 -12.66 4.53
C LEU A 33 1.49 -11.62 4.00
N VAL A 34 2.60 -12.06 3.40
CA VAL A 34 3.57 -11.14 2.79
C VAL A 34 3.10 -10.51 1.47
N ARG A 35 2.00 -10.99 0.89
CA ARG A 35 1.44 -10.46 -0.38
C ARG A 35 0.31 -9.47 -0.16
N LEU A 36 -0.40 -9.59 0.96
CA LEU A 36 -1.45 -8.67 1.36
C LEU A 36 -1.22 -8.30 2.83
N LEU A 37 -0.60 -7.14 3.03
CA LEU A 37 -0.20 -6.66 4.34
C LEU A 37 -1.40 -6.05 5.06
N ASN A 38 -1.64 -6.48 6.29
CA ASN A 38 -2.59 -5.82 7.17
C ASN A 38 -1.92 -4.59 7.78
N ILE A 39 -2.45 -3.40 7.47
CA ILE A 39 -1.98 -2.15 8.04
C ILE A 39 -3.00 -1.71 9.11
N PRO A 40 -2.64 -1.71 10.40
CA PRO A 40 -3.57 -1.28 11.44
C PRO A 40 -3.86 0.21 11.28
N LEU A 41 -5.15 0.55 11.26
CA LEU A 41 -5.61 1.93 11.21
C LEU A 41 -5.74 2.49 12.62
N SER A 42 -5.11 3.63 12.88
CA SER A 42 -5.35 4.43 14.07
C SER A 42 -6.38 5.52 13.78
N LYS A 43 -7.05 6.01 14.84
CA LYS A 43 -7.99 7.13 14.68
C LYS A 43 -7.23 8.36 14.19
N ALA A 44 -7.75 9.00 13.14
CA ALA A 44 -7.21 10.27 12.67
C ALA A 44 -7.29 11.32 13.78
N VAL A 45 -6.19 12.04 13.99
CA VAL A 45 -6.05 13.12 14.98
C VAL A 45 -5.90 14.50 14.33
N ARG A 46 -5.72 14.55 13.01
CA ARG A 46 -5.67 15.78 12.23
C ARG A 46 -6.81 15.76 11.22
N PHE A 47 -7.63 16.80 11.25
CA PHE A 47 -8.82 16.95 10.41
C PHE A 47 -8.71 18.14 9.46
N HIS A 48 -7.55 18.80 9.43
CA HIS A 48 -7.34 20.08 8.75
C HIS A 48 -8.41 21.11 9.16
N ASP A 49 -8.95 21.87 8.22
CA ASP A 49 -9.95 22.93 8.46
C ASP A 49 -11.35 22.40 8.85
N HIS A 50 -11.48 21.10 9.15
CA HIS A 50 -12.73 20.48 9.56
C HIS A 50 -12.78 20.21 11.07
N GLN A 51 -13.98 20.28 11.64
CA GLN A 51 -14.16 20.19 13.09
C GLN A 51 -13.94 18.77 13.63
N ASN A 52 -14.12 17.75 12.80
CA ASN A 52 -14.00 16.35 13.20
C ASN A 52 -13.71 15.42 11.99
N GLY A 53 -13.40 14.17 12.29
CA GLY A 53 -13.07 13.15 11.29
C GLY A 53 -14.20 12.84 10.31
N LYS A 54 -15.48 12.96 10.72
CA LYS A 54 -16.61 12.76 9.81
C LYS A 54 -16.64 13.85 8.74
N GLN A 55 -16.60 15.12 9.15
CA GLN A 55 -16.61 16.25 8.22
C GLN A 55 -15.39 16.20 7.27
N HIS A 56 -14.22 15.83 7.78
CA HIS A 56 -13.03 15.66 6.94
C HIS A 56 -13.20 14.53 5.90
N ALA A 57 -13.75 13.38 6.31
CA ALA A 57 -13.99 12.26 5.40
C ALA A 57 -15.07 12.59 4.35
N ASP A 58 -16.15 13.27 4.75
CA ASP A 58 -17.22 13.71 3.85
C ASP A 58 -16.68 14.72 2.82
N ALA A 59 -15.87 15.69 3.25
CA ALA A 59 -15.24 16.66 2.35
C ALA A 59 -14.27 15.99 1.35
N LEU A 60 -13.44 15.04 1.81
CA LEU A 60 -12.59 14.24 0.93
C LEU A 60 -13.42 13.45 -0.10
N LYS A 61 -14.55 12.90 0.34
CA LYS A 61 -15.46 12.13 -0.51
C LYS A 61 -16.05 12.97 -1.63
N ASP A 62 -16.57 14.13 -1.29
CA ASP A 62 -17.16 15.05 -2.26
C ASP A 62 -16.11 15.58 -3.24
N ALA A 63 -14.89 15.85 -2.75
CA ALA A 63 -13.80 16.32 -3.58
C ALA A 63 -13.34 15.28 -4.61
N TYR A 64 -13.11 14.02 -4.22
CA TYR A 64 -12.59 13.02 -5.17
C TYR A 64 -13.62 12.65 -6.26
N GLN A 65 -14.92 12.81 -5.98
CA GLN A 65 -15.95 12.57 -7.00
C GLN A 65 -15.82 13.52 -8.19
N HIS A 66 -15.41 14.76 -7.94
CA HIS A 66 -15.25 15.80 -8.97
C HIS A 66 -13.79 15.97 -9.42
N HIS A 67 -12.83 15.53 -8.62
CA HIS A 67 -11.39 15.73 -8.85
C HIS A 67 -10.61 14.42 -8.73
N HIS A 68 -10.57 13.62 -9.79
CA HIS A 68 -9.83 12.36 -9.82
C HIS A 68 -9.02 12.13 -11.10
N GLY A 69 -7.99 11.30 -10.99
CA GLY A 69 -7.18 10.83 -12.12
C GLY A 69 -6.12 11.82 -12.64
N ALA A 70 -5.94 12.98 -12.03
CA ALA A 70 -4.87 13.91 -12.40
C ALA A 70 -3.49 13.36 -12.02
N ALA A 71 -3.29 13.01 -10.74
CA ALA A 71 -1.98 12.59 -10.21
C ALA A 71 -1.38 11.38 -10.95
N GLY A 72 -2.18 10.35 -11.20
CA GLY A 72 -1.69 9.15 -11.90
C GLY A 72 -1.25 9.42 -13.35
N ARG A 73 -1.95 10.30 -14.06
CA ARG A 73 -1.59 10.65 -15.45
C ARG A 73 -0.29 11.44 -15.51
N GLU A 74 -0.14 12.45 -14.64
CA GLU A 74 1.10 13.21 -14.54
C GLU A 74 2.26 12.35 -14.08
N TRP A 75 2.02 11.42 -13.15
CA TRP A 75 3.04 10.46 -12.72
C TRP A 75 3.52 9.56 -13.87
N ILE A 76 2.61 9.05 -14.69
CA ILE A 76 2.98 8.22 -15.86
C ILE A 76 3.79 9.03 -16.88
N LYS A 77 3.38 10.28 -17.16
CA LYS A 77 4.15 11.18 -18.05
C LYS A 77 5.56 11.40 -17.50
N TRP A 78 5.68 11.75 -16.22
CA TRP A 78 6.97 11.96 -15.59
C TRP A 78 7.85 10.71 -15.66
N LEU A 79 7.30 9.53 -15.35
CA LEU A 79 8.02 8.26 -15.43
C LEU A 79 8.52 7.94 -16.84
N ALA A 80 7.74 8.27 -17.88
CA ALA A 80 8.13 8.04 -19.26
C ALA A 80 9.40 8.83 -19.63
N ASP A 81 9.51 10.05 -19.11
CA ASP A 81 10.63 10.96 -19.37
C ASP A 81 11.82 10.75 -18.40
N HIS A 82 11.62 10.13 -17.24
CA HIS A 82 12.60 10.02 -16.15
C HIS A 82 12.89 8.57 -15.73
N GLN A 83 12.93 7.63 -16.69
CA GLN A 83 13.03 6.20 -16.41
C GLN A 83 14.24 5.81 -15.55
N GLN A 84 15.44 6.32 -15.89
CA GLN A 84 16.66 6.00 -15.16
C GLN A 84 16.62 6.54 -13.73
N GLN A 85 16.17 7.78 -13.56
CA GLN A 85 16.00 8.40 -12.24
C GLN A 85 15.00 7.62 -11.38
N ALA A 86 13.90 7.15 -11.96
CA ALA A 86 12.92 6.33 -11.25
C ALA A 86 13.52 4.98 -10.80
N ILE A 87 14.28 4.31 -11.66
CA ILE A 87 14.99 3.06 -11.33
C ILE A 87 15.97 3.28 -10.17
N ASP A 88 16.77 4.34 -10.25
CA ASP A 88 17.78 4.62 -9.23
C ASP A 88 17.13 5.00 -7.90
N THR A 89 16.05 5.79 -7.93
CA THR A 89 15.25 6.11 -6.74
C THR A 89 14.69 4.85 -6.07
N VAL A 90 14.16 3.89 -6.84
CA VAL A 90 13.67 2.62 -6.29
C VAL A 90 14.81 1.82 -5.66
N ARG A 91 15.98 1.75 -6.31
CA ARG A 91 17.16 1.04 -5.75
C ARG A 91 17.63 1.67 -4.44
N GLU A 92 17.68 3.00 -4.37
CA GLU A 92 18.01 3.73 -3.15
C GLU A 92 16.99 3.47 -2.04
N CYS A 93 15.70 3.49 -2.36
CA CYS A 93 14.63 3.15 -1.43
C CYS A 93 14.74 1.70 -0.94
N GLU A 94 15.03 0.73 -1.81
CA GLU A 94 15.24 -0.67 -1.42
C GLU A 94 16.43 -0.82 -0.48
N ALA A 95 17.55 -0.16 -0.77
CA ALA A 95 18.74 -0.18 0.08
C ALA A 95 18.43 0.42 1.47
N ARG A 96 17.72 1.56 1.51
CA ARG A 96 17.30 2.21 2.76
C ARG A 96 16.38 1.31 3.57
N TRP A 97 15.38 0.67 2.95
CA TRP A 97 14.49 -0.24 3.66
C TRP A 97 15.21 -1.48 4.19
N ARG A 98 16.19 -2.01 3.45
CA ARG A 98 17.02 -3.12 3.92
C ARG A 98 17.88 -2.73 5.12
N SER A 99 18.43 -1.51 5.16
CA SER A 99 19.25 -1.06 6.29
C SER A 99 18.44 -0.83 7.57
N LEU A 100 17.13 -0.64 7.48
CA LEU A 100 16.24 -0.46 8.64
C LEU A 100 15.84 -1.79 9.30
N ILE A 101 16.03 -2.93 8.62
CA ILE A 101 15.58 -4.23 9.09
C ILE A 101 16.77 -5.03 9.61
N PRO A 102 16.75 -5.47 10.87
CA PRO A 102 17.80 -6.32 11.42
C PRO A 102 18.03 -7.59 10.58
N ALA A 103 19.29 -7.97 10.40
CA ALA A 103 19.69 -9.07 9.51
C ALA A 103 19.24 -10.47 10.00
N ASP A 104 18.85 -10.58 11.27
CA ASP A 104 18.34 -11.80 11.90
C ASP A 104 16.83 -12.00 11.66
N TYR A 105 16.15 -11.04 11.03
CA TYR A 105 14.75 -11.19 10.63
C TYR A 105 14.65 -12.07 9.37
N GLY A 106 13.70 -13.01 9.37
CA GLY A 106 13.57 -13.98 8.28
C GLY A 106 13.28 -13.36 6.91
N GLU A 107 13.60 -14.09 5.83
CA GLU A 107 13.46 -13.63 4.43
C GLU A 107 12.11 -13.00 4.05
N GLN A 108 11.04 -13.40 4.74
CA GLN A 108 9.71 -12.87 4.51
C GLN A 108 9.63 -11.37 4.82
N VAL A 109 10.31 -10.91 5.86
CA VAL A 109 10.33 -9.50 6.26
C VAL A 109 11.09 -8.68 5.22
N HIS A 110 12.24 -9.18 4.76
CA HIS A 110 12.99 -8.54 3.67
C HIS A 110 12.20 -8.46 2.37
N ARG A 111 11.39 -9.48 2.04
CA ARG A 111 10.50 -9.44 0.86
C ARG A 111 9.41 -8.37 0.98
N VAL A 112 8.87 -8.19 2.19
CA VAL A 112 7.87 -7.14 2.47
C VAL A 112 8.49 -5.76 2.40
N ALA A 113 9.69 -5.59 2.95
CA ALA A 113 10.43 -4.32 2.91
C ALA A 113 10.63 -3.78 1.50
N ALA A 114 11.03 -4.66 0.57
CA ALA A 114 11.19 -4.30 -0.83
C ALA A 114 9.88 -3.83 -1.48
N ARG A 115 8.71 -4.23 -0.96
CA ARG A 115 7.40 -3.74 -1.44
C ARG A 115 7.07 -2.34 -0.95
N PHE A 116 7.61 -1.91 0.19
CA PHE A 116 7.47 -0.53 0.69
C PHE A 116 8.44 0.45 0.05
N ALA A 117 9.39 -0.04 -0.75
CA ALA A 117 10.34 0.81 -1.48
C ALA A 117 9.75 1.45 -2.75
N ILE A 118 8.53 1.07 -3.13
CA ILE A 118 7.79 1.51 -4.33
C ILE A 118 6.47 2.12 -3.86
#